data_AF-A0A3B3CPR5-F1
#
_entry.id   AF-A0A3B3CPR5-F1
#
_cell.length_a   1.000
_cell.length_b   1.000
_cell.length_c   1.000
_cell.angle_alpha   90.00
_cell.angle_beta   90.00
_cell.angle_gamma   90.00
#
_symmetry.space_group_name_H-M   'P 1'
#
loop_
_entity.id
_entity.type
_entity.pdbx_description
1 polymer ?
#
loop_
_entity_poly.entity_id
_entity_poly.type
_entity_poly.pdbx_seq_one_letter_code
_entity_poly.pdbx_strand_id
1 'polypeptide(L)'
;MLRFSARWVSAVVLVCLVGAAFIFCEYLIYYPTILKCAWPKLSHARGGEGSDGRPADSTVHAMVLSDTHLLGAVGGHWFDKLRREWQMERAFQTALWLLRPEVVFILGDIFDEGKWSSQKNWEDDVRRFHRMFRHTTDTELVVLVGNHDIGFHYEMDWFKLQRFEKVFNASSTRIVTKKGVNFLLVNSVALHGDGCPICQSVEKELIKLSRDLNCSLQHYPLYRESDAGCTGEDAAPPEERHLLFREKYDVLSKEASQRLLQWFKPRLILSGHTHSGCEVLHDNKYPEVSVPSFSWRNRNNPSFILASVSPRSYTLSKCFLPEESTVISVYCSAGAFLLLLFLTHCLCMKGLCSLCLLGKHKSL
;
A
#
# COMPACT_ATOMS: atom_id res chain seq x y z
N MET A 1 4.92 -52.67 15.12
CA MET A 1 5.26 -51.35 15.69
C MET A 1 6.45 -50.79 14.91
N LEU A 2 6.24 -49.77 14.06
CA LEU A 2 7.35 -49.14 13.34
C LEU A 2 8.26 -48.42 14.35
N ARG A 3 9.47 -48.95 14.57
CA ARG A 3 10.54 -48.23 15.27
C ARG A 3 11.10 -47.18 14.30
N PHE A 4 10.56 -45.97 14.32
CA PHE A 4 11.21 -44.85 13.67
C PHE A 4 12.56 -44.62 14.35
N SER A 5 13.67 -44.72 13.60
CA SER A 5 14.98 -44.43 14.17
C SER A 5 15.04 -42.95 14.56
N ALA A 6 15.78 -42.60 15.61
CA ALA A 6 15.90 -41.21 16.09
C ALA A 6 16.29 -40.21 14.98
N ARG A 7 17.00 -40.67 13.95
CA ARG A 7 17.33 -39.87 12.75
C ARG A 7 16.11 -39.46 11.94
N TRP A 8 15.13 -40.36 11.79
CA TRP A 8 13.87 -40.06 11.09
C TRP A 8 13.04 -39.04 11.86
N VAL A 9 12.99 -39.15 13.19
CA VAL A 9 12.29 -38.19 14.05
C VAL A 9 12.92 -36.80 13.93
N SER A 10 14.25 -36.69 14.00
CA SER A 10 14.95 -35.40 13.86
C SER A 10 14.76 -34.76 12.48
N ALA A 11 14.78 -35.56 11.41
CA ALA A 11 14.52 -35.06 10.06
C ALA A 11 13.10 -34.53 9.90
N VAL A 12 12.10 -35.23 10.44
CA VAL A 12 10.69 -34.78 10.44
C VAL A 12 10.53 -33.48 11.22
N VAL A 13 11.10 -33.37 12.42
CA VAL A 13 11.05 -32.14 13.22
C VAL A 13 11.66 -30.95 12.46
N LEU A 14 12.80 -31.15 11.80
CA LEU A 14 13.46 -30.10 11.02
C LEU A 14 12.60 -29.62 9.85
N VAL A 15 12.00 -30.55 9.10
CA VAL A 15 11.06 -30.23 8.01
C VAL A 15 9.84 -29.48 8.56
N CYS A 16 9.29 -29.90 9.70
CA CYS A 16 8.17 -29.21 10.34
C CYS A 16 8.52 -27.78 10.76
N LEU A 17 9.72 -27.54 11.29
CA LEU A 17 10.15 -26.19 11.71
C LEU A 17 10.35 -25.25 10.52
N VAL A 18 11.01 -25.72 9.45
CA VAL A 18 11.16 -24.95 8.20
C VAL A 18 9.78 -24.65 7.61
N GLY A 19 8.92 -25.67 7.54
CA GLY A 19 7.55 -25.53 7.04
C GLY A 19 6.73 -24.55 7.87
N ALA A 20 6.83 -24.59 9.20
CA ALA A 20 6.13 -23.69 10.09
C ALA A 20 6.60 -22.23 9.93
N ALA A 21 7.91 -21.99 9.85
CA ALA A 21 8.46 -20.66 9.62
C ALA A 21 7.99 -20.09 8.26
N PHE A 22 8.04 -20.91 7.20
CA PHE A 22 7.54 -20.54 5.89
C PHE A 22 6.04 -20.22 5.91
N ILE A 23 5.20 -21.09 6.48
CA ILE A 23 3.75 -20.86 6.57
C ILE A 23 3.45 -19.59 7.38
N PHE A 24 4.18 -19.37 8.47
CA PHE A 24 4.00 -18.18 9.29
C PHE A 24 4.33 -16.91 8.50
N CYS A 25 5.54 -16.83 7.93
CA CYS A 25 6.03 -15.65 7.22
C CYS A 25 5.29 -15.37 5.91
N GLU A 26 4.89 -16.40 5.17
CA GLU A 26 4.27 -16.23 3.86
C GLU A 26 2.76 -16.12 3.89
N TYR A 27 2.11 -16.56 4.97
CA TYR A 27 0.64 -16.58 5.04
C TYR A 27 0.08 -16.04 6.35
N LEU A 28 0.53 -16.56 7.50
CA LEU A 28 -0.16 -16.27 8.77
C LEU A 28 0.13 -14.88 9.32
N ILE A 29 1.31 -14.31 9.09
CA ILE A 29 1.75 -13.04 9.71
C ILE A 29 0.85 -11.84 9.36
N TYR A 30 0.15 -11.87 8.23
CA TYR A 30 -0.77 -10.82 7.82
C TYR A 30 -2.02 -10.75 8.71
N TYR A 31 -2.54 -11.90 9.16
CA TYR A 31 -3.76 -11.98 9.97
C TYR A 31 -3.65 -11.24 11.32
N PRO A 32 -2.69 -11.56 12.22
CA PRO A 32 -2.60 -10.88 13.50
C PRO A 32 -2.20 -9.41 13.35
N THR A 33 -1.57 -9.02 12.24
CA THR A 33 -1.24 -7.62 11.98
C THR A 33 -2.48 -6.84 11.57
N ILE A 34 -3.26 -7.35 10.61
CA ILE A 34 -4.47 -6.69 10.11
C ILE A 34 -5.64 -6.78 11.11
N LEU A 35 -5.73 -7.84 11.93
CA LEU A 35 -6.75 -7.97 12.98
C LEU A 35 -6.65 -6.89 14.06
N LYS A 36 -5.52 -6.18 14.18
CA LYS A 36 -5.38 -5.02 15.06
C LYS A 36 -6.11 -3.78 14.52
N CYS A 37 -6.49 -3.81 13.25
CA CYS A 37 -7.17 -2.71 12.58
C CYS A 37 -8.68 -2.86 12.71
N ALA A 38 -9.37 -1.73 12.89
CA ALA A 38 -10.82 -1.68 12.96
C ALA A 38 -11.31 -0.42 12.26
N TRP A 39 -12.49 -0.50 11.66
CA TRP A 39 -13.15 0.66 11.08
C TRP A 39 -13.32 1.75 12.14
N PRO A 40 -12.82 2.98 11.90
CA PRO A 40 -12.91 4.04 12.88
C PRO A 40 -14.37 4.48 13.04
N LYS A 41 -14.81 4.71 14.28
CA LYS A 41 -16.18 5.17 14.53
C LYS A 41 -16.29 6.65 14.21
N LEU A 42 -17.30 7.03 13.43
CA LEU A 42 -17.65 8.43 13.24
C LEU A 42 -18.03 9.04 14.60
N SER A 43 -17.38 10.13 14.98
CA SER A 43 -17.81 10.89 16.15
C SER A 43 -19.18 11.51 15.87
N HIS A 44 -20.17 11.19 16.70
CA HIS A 44 -21.40 11.97 16.74
C HIS A 44 -21.02 13.38 17.18
N ALA A 45 -21.29 14.38 16.34
CA ALA A 45 -21.08 15.77 16.70
C ALA A 45 -21.76 16.04 18.05
N ARG A 46 -20.98 16.37 19.08
CA ARG A 46 -21.51 16.87 20.35
C ARG A 46 -22.20 18.19 20.04
N GLY A 47 -23.53 18.25 20.16
CA GLY A 47 -24.28 19.50 20.19
C GLY A 47 -25.30 19.74 19.07
N GLY A 48 -26.04 18.71 18.66
CA GLY A 48 -27.23 18.93 17.83
C GLY A 48 -28.33 17.93 18.17
N GLU A 49 -29.29 18.33 19.00
CA GLU A 49 -30.64 17.77 18.95
C GLU A 49 -31.18 18.01 17.54
N GLY A 50 -31.00 17.02 16.67
CA GLY A 50 -31.52 16.99 15.33
C GLY A 50 -32.24 15.68 15.14
N SER A 51 -33.53 15.68 15.47
CA SER A 51 -34.51 14.72 14.98
C SER A 51 -34.44 14.68 13.45
N ASP A 52 -33.64 13.79 12.89
CA ASP A 52 -33.78 13.34 11.52
C ASP A 52 -33.38 11.87 11.51
N GLY A 53 -34.38 10.99 11.44
CA GLY A 53 -34.27 9.53 11.48
C GLY A 53 -33.58 8.91 10.26
N ARG A 54 -32.45 9.47 9.80
CA ARG A 54 -31.61 8.82 8.79
C ARG A 54 -30.70 7.80 9.47
N PRO A 55 -30.69 6.52 9.03
CA PRO A 55 -30.01 5.47 9.76
C PRO A 55 -28.49 5.63 9.72
N ALA A 56 -27.80 4.91 10.60
CA ALA A 56 -26.35 4.66 10.57
C ALA A 56 -25.81 4.07 9.23
N ASP A 57 -26.70 3.84 8.25
CA ASP A 57 -26.50 3.21 6.94
C ASP A 57 -25.89 4.13 5.87
N SER A 58 -25.64 5.41 6.17
CA SER A 58 -24.98 6.36 5.25
C SER A 58 -23.46 6.36 5.33
N THR A 59 -22.87 5.53 6.20
CA THR A 59 -21.42 5.41 6.32
C THR A 59 -20.88 4.53 5.19
N VAL A 60 -19.86 5.03 4.50
CA VAL A 60 -19.04 4.31 3.53
C VAL A 60 -17.76 3.86 4.23
N HIS A 61 -17.49 2.56 4.22
CA HIS A 61 -16.20 2.00 4.62
C HIS A 61 -15.26 1.90 3.42
N ALA A 62 -14.34 2.85 3.30
CA ALA A 62 -13.37 2.94 2.23
C ALA A 62 -11.97 2.51 2.70
N MET A 63 -11.35 1.60 1.96
CA MET A 63 -9.94 1.25 2.13
C MET A 63 -9.11 2.04 1.10
N VAL A 64 -7.99 2.65 1.51
CA VAL A 64 -7.16 3.48 0.62
C VAL A 64 -5.71 3.04 0.72
N LEU A 65 -5.14 2.63 -0.40
CA LEU A 65 -3.73 2.28 -0.56
C LEU A 65 -3.08 3.13 -1.65
N SER A 66 -1.75 3.14 -1.70
CA SER A 66 -0.97 3.91 -2.68
C SER A 66 0.31 3.17 -3.07
N ASP A 67 0.88 3.57 -4.21
CA ASP A 67 2.24 3.25 -4.65
C ASP A 67 2.54 1.74 -4.55
N THR A 68 1.79 0.94 -5.32
CA THR A 68 2.00 -0.52 -5.33
C THR A 68 3.27 -0.91 -6.09
N HIS A 69 3.72 -0.11 -7.06
CA HIS A 69 4.93 -0.32 -7.85
C HIS A 69 5.11 -1.76 -8.30
N LEU A 70 4.16 -2.28 -9.09
CA LEU A 70 4.32 -3.57 -9.73
C LEU A 70 5.58 -3.54 -10.60
N LEU A 71 6.54 -4.40 -10.27
CA LEU A 71 7.82 -4.43 -10.97
C LEU A 71 7.61 -4.80 -12.43
N GLY A 72 8.16 -3.97 -13.32
CA GLY A 72 8.12 -4.20 -14.74
C GLY A 72 9.23 -5.15 -15.21
N ALA A 73 9.34 -5.30 -16.52
CA ALA A 73 10.24 -6.27 -17.15
C ALA A 73 11.63 -5.69 -17.49
N VAL A 74 11.82 -4.37 -17.40
CA VAL A 74 13.04 -3.68 -17.85
C VAL A 74 14.05 -3.55 -16.72
N GLY A 75 13.66 -2.91 -15.61
CA GLY A 75 14.46 -2.69 -14.42
C GLY A 75 14.14 -3.64 -13.26
N GLY A 76 13.03 -4.39 -13.35
CA GLY A 76 12.60 -5.29 -12.28
C GLY A 76 13.45 -6.58 -12.16
N HIS A 77 13.91 -6.88 -10.94
CA HIS A 77 14.57 -8.15 -10.62
C HIS A 77 13.54 -9.25 -10.32
N TRP A 78 13.69 -10.45 -10.88
CA TRP A 78 12.69 -11.53 -10.78
C TRP A 78 12.37 -11.96 -9.34
N PHE A 79 13.37 -12.01 -8.46
CA PHE A 79 13.18 -12.41 -7.06
C PHE A 79 12.50 -11.31 -6.26
N ASP A 80 12.82 -10.05 -6.57
CA ASP A 80 12.17 -8.90 -5.96
C ASP A 80 10.70 -8.90 -6.39
N LYS A 81 10.45 -9.06 -7.69
CA LYS A 81 9.12 -9.21 -8.27
C LYS A 81 8.31 -10.29 -7.55
N LEU A 82 8.87 -11.49 -7.40
CA LEU A 82 8.22 -12.59 -6.67
C LEU A 82 7.88 -12.19 -5.23
N ARG A 83 8.83 -11.61 -4.49
CA ARG A 83 8.66 -11.30 -3.06
C ARG A 83 7.65 -10.19 -2.81
N ARG A 84 7.78 -9.07 -3.53
CA ARG A 84 6.94 -7.87 -3.33
C ARG A 84 5.50 -8.12 -3.79
N GLU A 85 5.32 -8.78 -4.93
CA GLU A 85 3.99 -9.13 -5.43
C GLU A 85 3.29 -10.16 -4.56
N TRP A 86 4.03 -11.16 -4.08
CA TRP A 86 3.49 -12.10 -3.11
C TRP A 86 3.01 -11.38 -1.85
N GLN A 87 3.80 -10.46 -1.30
CA GLN A 87 3.39 -9.67 -0.15
C GLN A 87 2.13 -8.87 -0.41
N MET A 88 2.08 -8.10 -1.50
CA MET A 88 0.93 -7.27 -1.82
C MET A 88 -0.33 -8.12 -2.00
N GLU A 89 -0.23 -9.26 -2.69
CA GLU A 89 -1.35 -10.18 -2.86
C GLU A 89 -1.84 -10.71 -1.51
N ARG A 90 -0.94 -11.21 -0.65
CA ARG A 90 -1.33 -11.74 0.66
C ARG A 90 -1.92 -10.67 1.57
N ALA A 91 -1.32 -9.47 1.60
CA ALA A 91 -1.81 -8.34 2.36
C ALA A 91 -3.21 -7.91 1.90
N PHE A 92 -3.39 -7.70 0.60
CA PHE A 92 -4.65 -7.23 0.03
C PHE A 92 -5.78 -8.26 0.20
N GLN A 93 -5.52 -9.54 -0.11
CA GLN A 93 -6.53 -10.59 0.04
C GLN A 93 -6.93 -10.80 1.50
N THR A 94 -5.98 -10.72 2.44
CA THR A 94 -6.27 -10.81 3.88
C THR A 94 -7.05 -9.60 4.37
N ALA A 95 -6.70 -8.39 3.91
CA ALA A 95 -7.42 -7.16 4.25
C ALA A 95 -8.86 -7.18 3.75
N LEU A 96 -9.11 -7.57 2.49
CA LEU A 96 -10.47 -7.73 1.96
C LEU A 96 -11.29 -8.74 2.76
N TRP A 97 -10.69 -9.90 3.08
CA TRP A 97 -11.39 -10.95 3.82
C TRP A 97 -11.78 -10.51 5.24
N LEU A 98 -10.87 -9.85 5.97
CA LEU A 98 -11.10 -9.42 7.35
C LEU A 98 -11.98 -8.16 7.44
N LEU A 99 -11.69 -7.16 6.62
CA LEU A 99 -12.23 -5.81 6.79
C LEU A 99 -13.46 -5.54 5.93
N ARG A 100 -13.64 -6.29 4.82
CA ARG A 100 -14.80 -6.19 3.91
C ARG A 100 -15.16 -4.74 3.53
N PRO A 101 -14.22 -3.98 2.91
CA PRO A 101 -14.49 -2.61 2.48
C PRO A 101 -15.55 -2.57 1.36
N GLU A 102 -16.34 -1.50 1.33
CA GLU A 102 -17.32 -1.25 0.28
C GLU A 102 -16.68 -0.67 -0.99
N VAL A 103 -15.60 0.08 -0.80
CA VAL A 103 -14.80 0.66 -1.88
C VAL A 103 -13.33 0.64 -1.50
N VAL A 104 -12.48 0.40 -2.49
CA VAL A 104 -11.03 0.46 -2.38
C VAL A 104 -10.52 1.49 -3.36
N PHE A 105 -9.72 2.44 -2.87
CA PHE A 105 -8.99 3.39 -3.70
C PHE A 105 -7.51 3.00 -3.77
N ILE A 106 -6.92 3.00 -4.96
CA ILE A 106 -5.46 2.93 -5.15
C ILE A 106 -4.97 4.24 -5.75
N LEU A 107 -4.16 4.99 -4.99
CA LEU A 107 -3.75 6.37 -5.30
C LEU A 107 -2.51 6.45 -6.20
N GLY A 108 -2.57 5.88 -7.41
CA GLY A 108 -1.49 6.02 -8.40
C GLY A 108 -0.29 5.09 -8.17
N ASP A 109 0.65 5.17 -9.12
CA ASP A 109 1.88 4.38 -9.21
C ASP A 109 1.61 2.88 -9.03
N ILE A 110 0.69 2.41 -9.87
CA ILE A 110 0.28 1.01 -9.91
C ILE A 110 1.43 0.17 -10.44
N PHE A 111 1.98 0.59 -11.58
CA PHE A 111 3.10 -0.05 -12.25
C PHE A 111 4.36 0.79 -12.10
N ASP A 112 5.51 0.15 -11.89
CA ASP A 112 6.79 0.86 -11.77
C ASP A 112 7.31 1.37 -13.13
N GLU A 113 6.93 0.69 -14.20
CA GLU A 113 7.45 0.89 -15.55
C GLU A 113 6.37 1.22 -16.59
N GLY A 114 5.14 1.49 -16.14
CA GLY A 114 4.00 1.74 -17.02
C GLY A 114 4.37 2.74 -18.11
N LYS A 115 4.95 3.88 -17.75
CA LYS A 115 5.33 4.97 -18.67
C LYS A 115 6.20 4.57 -19.86
N TRP A 116 6.98 3.49 -19.80
CA TRP A 116 7.83 3.03 -20.90
C TRP A 116 7.63 1.56 -21.28
N SER A 117 6.62 0.88 -20.71
CA SER A 117 6.38 -0.54 -20.97
C SER A 117 5.95 -0.78 -22.43
N SER A 118 6.53 -1.80 -23.07
CA SER A 118 6.01 -2.35 -24.34
C SER A 118 4.57 -2.88 -24.15
N GLN A 119 3.80 -3.01 -25.23
CA GLN A 119 2.43 -3.52 -25.17
C GLN A 119 2.35 -4.91 -24.51
N LYS A 120 3.29 -5.80 -24.82
CA LYS A 120 3.36 -7.14 -24.23
C LYS A 120 3.62 -7.10 -22.72
N ASN A 121 4.55 -6.24 -22.28
CA ASN A 121 4.88 -6.11 -20.86
C ASN A 121 3.71 -5.46 -20.11
N TRP A 122 3.09 -4.43 -20.69
CA TRP A 122 1.87 -3.81 -20.15
C TRP A 122 0.76 -4.84 -19.90
N GLU A 123 0.48 -5.71 -20.88
CA GLU A 123 -0.53 -6.77 -20.74
C GLU A 123 -0.16 -7.80 -19.66
N ASP A 124 1.14 -8.09 -19.49
CA ASP A 124 1.63 -8.92 -18.39
C ASP A 124 1.39 -8.30 -17.03
N ASP A 125 1.77 -7.03 -16.89
CA ASP A 125 1.65 -6.27 -15.66
C ASP A 125 0.17 -6.12 -15.26
N VAL A 126 -0.70 -5.78 -16.21
CA VAL A 126 -2.16 -5.70 -16.01
C VAL A 126 -2.75 -7.03 -15.57
N ARG A 127 -2.36 -8.15 -16.19
CA ARG A 127 -2.85 -9.48 -15.79
C ARG A 127 -2.44 -9.82 -14.36
N ARG A 128 -1.21 -9.48 -13.96
CA ARG A 128 -0.72 -9.70 -12.59
C ARG A 128 -1.45 -8.79 -11.60
N PHE A 129 -1.68 -7.54 -11.95
CA PHE A 129 -2.50 -6.63 -11.15
C PHE A 129 -3.88 -7.23 -10.87
N HIS A 130 -4.61 -7.65 -11.91
CA HIS A 130 -5.95 -8.22 -11.73
C HIS A 130 -5.96 -9.51 -10.89
N ARG A 131 -4.88 -10.30 -10.95
CA ARG A 131 -4.73 -11.48 -10.09
C ARG A 131 -4.55 -11.10 -8.62
N MET A 132 -3.66 -10.16 -8.33
CA MET A 132 -3.31 -9.78 -6.96
C MET A 132 -4.44 -9.00 -6.28
N PHE A 133 -5.02 -8.04 -7.01
CA PHE A 133 -6.08 -7.16 -6.53
C PHE A 133 -7.49 -7.65 -6.89
N ARG A 134 -7.64 -8.97 -7.08
CA ARG A 134 -8.94 -9.60 -7.29
C ARG A 134 -9.85 -9.33 -6.08
N HIS A 135 -11.11 -9.04 -6.36
CA HIS A 135 -12.11 -8.69 -5.37
C HIS A 135 -13.48 -9.21 -5.81
N THR A 136 -14.40 -9.28 -4.86
CA THR A 136 -15.79 -9.68 -5.09
C THR A 136 -16.63 -8.48 -5.51
N THR A 137 -17.81 -8.72 -6.09
CA THR A 137 -18.65 -7.66 -6.70
C THR A 137 -19.25 -6.67 -5.68
N ASP A 138 -19.21 -7.01 -4.39
CA ASP A 138 -19.61 -6.14 -3.27
C ASP A 138 -18.56 -5.08 -2.92
N THR A 139 -17.32 -5.23 -3.39
CA THR A 139 -16.26 -4.24 -3.23
C THR A 139 -16.00 -3.54 -4.56
N GLU A 140 -16.11 -2.21 -4.58
CA GLU A 140 -15.76 -1.41 -5.75
C GLU A 140 -14.27 -1.05 -5.73
N LEU A 141 -13.51 -1.37 -6.79
CA LEU A 141 -12.10 -0.97 -6.90
C LEU A 141 -11.97 0.24 -7.82
N VAL A 142 -11.41 1.32 -7.27
CA VAL A 142 -11.23 2.60 -7.95
C VAL A 142 -9.75 2.96 -7.98
N VAL A 143 -9.19 3.07 -9.18
CA VAL A 143 -7.75 3.29 -9.37
C VAL A 143 -7.50 4.70 -9.94
N LEU A 144 -6.55 5.41 -9.35
CA LEU A 144 -6.03 6.68 -9.85
C LEU A 144 -4.70 6.45 -10.55
N VAL A 145 -4.34 7.38 -11.44
CA VAL A 145 -3.10 7.32 -12.22
C VAL A 145 -1.97 8.06 -11.50
N GLY A 146 -0.76 7.50 -11.55
CA GLY A 146 0.47 8.15 -11.08
C GLY A 146 1.50 8.35 -12.19
N ASN A 147 2.64 8.96 -11.84
CA ASN A 147 3.68 9.30 -12.81
C ASN A 147 4.46 8.08 -13.32
N HIS A 148 4.56 7.00 -12.54
CA HIS A 148 5.14 5.75 -13.04
C HIS A 148 4.23 5.03 -14.05
N ASP A 149 2.91 5.26 -13.98
CA ASP A 149 1.95 4.63 -14.88
C ASP A 149 1.97 5.24 -16.30
N ILE A 150 2.07 6.58 -16.39
CA ILE A 150 1.91 7.32 -17.66
C ILE A 150 3.04 8.30 -17.98
N GLY A 151 3.99 8.51 -17.07
CA GLY A 151 5.09 9.46 -17.21
C GLY A 151 4.75 10.82 -16.59
N PHE A 152 5.78 11.62 -16.29
CA PHE A 152 5.56 13.02 -15.92
C PHE A 152 4.96 13.81 -17.09
N HIS A 153 4.51 15.04 -16.86
CA HIS A 153 3.86 15.88 -17.87
C HIS A 153 4.60 15.98 -19.22
N TYR A 154 5.93 15.93 -19.25
CA TYR A 154 6.76 15.96 -20.47
C TYR A 154 6.93 14.60 -21.15
N GLU A 155 6.65 13.49 -20.45
CA GLU A 155 6.68 12.11 -20.98
C GLU A 155 5.28 11.56 -21.28
N MET A 156 4.26 12.13 -20.65
CA MET A 156 2.87 11.73 -20.76
C MET A 156 2.34 11.98 -22.18
N ASP A 157 1.61 11.00 -22.72
CA ASP A 157 0.90 11.14 -23.98
C ASP A 157 -0.48 10.46 -23.93
N TRP A 158 -1.31 10.73 -24.94
CA TRP A 158 -2.68 10.22 -25.02
C TRP A 158 -2.74 8.70 -25.10
N PHE A 159 -1.76 8.04 -25.72
CA PHE A 159 -1.74 6.58 -25.79
C PHE A 159 -1.54 5.96 -24.40
N LYS A 160 -0.55 6.46 -23.64
CA LYS A 160 -0.26 6.01 -22.27
C LYS A 160 -1.44 6.25 -21.34
N LEU A 161 -2.07 7.43 -21.43
CA LEU A 161 -3.24 7.77 -20.63
C LEU A 161 -4.46 6.92 -21.00
N GLN A 162 -4.81 6.82 -22.28
CA GLN A 162 -5.99 6.08 -22.73
C GLN A 162 -5.91 4.59 -22.47
N ARG A 163 -4.73 3.97 -22.60
CA ARG A 163 -4.59 2.54 -22.25
C ARG A 163 -4.76 2.30 -20.76
N PHE A 164 -4.30 3.23 -19.91
CA PHE A 164 -4.49 3.16 -18.46
C PHE A 164 -5.98 3.32 -18.11
N GLU A 165 -6.62 4.38 -18.63
CA GLU A 165 -8.04 4.67 -18.45
C GLU A 165 -8.91 3.49 -18.90
N LYS A 166 -8.57 2.86 -20.02
CA LYS A 166 -9.28 1.67 -20.54
C LYS A 166 -9.21 0.47 -19.60
N VAL A 167 -8.03 0.18 -19.03
CA VAL A 167 -7.84 -0.99 -18.13
C VAL A 167 -8.60 -0.80 -16.83
N PHE A 168 -8.55 0.41 -16.26
CA PHE A 168 -9.08 0.68 -14.92
C PHE A 168 -10.47 1.33 -14.93
N ASN A 169 -11.07 1.51 -16.12
CA ASN A 169 -12.27 2.32 -16.30
C ASN A 169 -12.13 3.66 -15.56
N ALA A 170 -10.98 4.31 -15.74
CA ALA A 170 -10.61 5.54 -15.06
C ALA A 170 -10.79 6.74 -16.01
N SER A 171 -10.74 7.93 -15.45
CA SER A 171 -10.65 9.18 -16.20
C SER A 171 -9.72 10.12 -15.46
N SER A 172 -9.16 11.07 -16.20
CA SER A 172 -8.25 12.06 -15.61
C SER A 172 -8.92 12.92 -14.54
N THR A 173 -10.23 13.18 -14.65
CA THR A 173 -11.03 13.67 -13.52
C THR A 173 -12.39 12.98 -13.50
N ARG A 174 -12.87 12.57 -12.33
CA ARG A 174 -14.25 12.05 -12.15
C ARG A 174 -14.71 12.17 -10.73
N ILE A 175 -16.02 12.07 -10.55
CA ILE A 175 -16.65 11.97 -9.23
C ILE A 175 -17.24 10.58 -9.08
N VAL A 176 -16.84 9.89 -8.02
CA VAL A 176 -17.46 8.63 -7.59
C VAL A 176 -18.38 8.94 -6.42
N THR A 177 -19.66 8.59 -6.52
CA THR A 177 -20.65 8.80 -5.47
C THR A 177 -21.06 7.48 -4.83
N LYS A 178 -20.86 7.35 -3.52
CA LYS A 178 -21.24 6.15 -2.74
C LYS A 178 -22.03 6.60 -1.51
N LYS A 179 -23.25 6.10 -1.32
CA LYS A 179 -24.12 6.46 -0.17
C LYS A 179 -24.24 7.98 0.10
N GLY A 180 -24.25 8.78 -0.96
CA GLY A 180 -24.31 10.25 -0.87
C GLY A 180 -22.99 10.94 -0.48
N VAL A 181 -21.89 10.20 -0.38
CA VAL A 181 -20.53 10.73 -0.28
C VAL A 181 -19.96 10.86 -1.68
N ASN A 182 -19.40 12.03 -1.99
CA ASN A 182 -18.72 12.28 -3.25
C ASN A 182 -17.20 12.22 -3.06
N PHE A 183 -16.53 11.50 -3.95
CA PHE A 183 -15.09 11.42 -4.05
C PHE A 183 -14.69 12.00 -5.40
N LEU A 184 -14.05 13.17 -5.45
CA LEU A 184 -13.42 13.68 -6.68
C LEU A 184 -12.07 12.99 -6.86
N LEU A 185 -11.85 12.34 -7.99
CA LEU A 185 -10.58 11.76 -8.38
C LEU A 185 -9.88 12.70 -9.34
N VAL A 186 -8.59 12.95 -9.10
CA VAL A 186 -7.79 13.91 -9.88
C VAL A 186 -6.49 13.28 -10.35
N ASN A 187 -6.27 13.29 -11.66
CA ASN A 187 -4.96 13.04 -12.27
C ASN A 187 -4.06 14.24 -12.01
N SER A 188 -3.38 14.21 -10.87
CA SER A 188 -2.47 15.27 -10.44
C SER A 188 -1.18 15.36 -11.25
N VAL A 189 -0.79 14.31 -11.98
CA VAL A 189 0.36 14.32 -12.90
C VAL A 189 0.15 15.37 -14.01
N ALA A 190 -1.11 15.59 -14.38
CA ALA A 190 -1.54 16.58 -15.37
C ALA A 190 -1.75 18.00 -14.79
N LEU A 191 -1.34 18.27 -13.55
CA LEU A 191 -1.49 19.58 -12.90
C LEU A 191 -0.16 20.34 -12.74
N HIS A 192 0.80 20.10 -13.65
CA HIS A 192 2.10 20.77 -13.65
C HIS A 192 2.00 22.29 -13.95
N GLY A 193 1.00 22.71 -14.73
CA GLY A 193 0.76 24.12 -15.05
C GLY A 193 1.67 24.70 -16.14
N ASP A 194 2.30 23.86 -16.97
CA ASP A 194 3.08 24.27 -18.16
C ASP A 194 2.23 24.37 -19.44
N GLY A 195 0.93 24.08 -19.35
CA GLY A 195 0.04 24.10 -20.49
C GLY A 195 0.19 22.92 -21.44
N CYS A 196 0.73 21.77 -20.98
CA CYS A 196 0.72 20.54 -21.79
C CYS A 196 -0.72 20.19 -22.27
N PRO A 197 -0.93 19.61 -23.47
CA PRO A 197 -2.28 19.42 -24.02
C PRO A 197 -3.23 18.63 -23.11
N ILE A 198 -2.71 17.58 -22.45
CA ILE A 198 -3.47 16.79 -21.47
C ILE A 198 -3.74 17.63 -20.22
N CYS A 199 -2.74 18.37 -19.72
CA CYS A 199 -2.85 19.25 -18.56
C CYS A 199 -3.98 20.28 -18.74
N GLN A 200 -4.02 20.94 -19.90
CA GLN A 200 -5.10 21.89 -20.22
C GLN A 200 -6.47 21.22 -20.27
N SER A 201 -6.56 19.98 -20.77
CA SER A 201 -7.80 19.22 -20.80
C SER A 201 -8.30 18.92 -19.38
N VAL A 202 -7.39 18.47 -18.51
CA VAL A 202 -7.67 18.16 -17.10
C VAL A 202 -8.08 19.41 -16.33
N GLU A 203 -7.35 20.52 -16.48
CA GLU A 203 -7.70 21.79 -15.83
C GLU A 203 -9.09 22.29 -16.26
N LYS A 204 -9.44 22.20 -17.56
CA LYS A 204 -10.77 22.57 -18.06
C LYS A 204 -11.87 21.70 -17.45
N GLU A 205 -11.62 20.40 -17.32
CA GLU A 205 -12.57 19.46 -16.72
C GLU A 205 -12.75 19.73 -15.22
N LEU A 206 -11.66 19.98 -14.48
CA LEU A 206 -11.73 20.38 -13.07
C LEU A 206 -12.52 21.67 -12.87
N ILE A 207 -12.31 22.70 -13.71
CA ILE A 207 -13.07 23.95 -13.64
C ILE A 207 -14.56 23.67 -13.86
N LYS A 208 -14.91 22.76 -14.78
CA LYS A 208 -16.30 22.36 -14.99
C LYS A 208 -16.88 21.67 -13.73
N LEU A 209 -16.15 20.71 -13.15
CA LEU A 209 -16.58 19.96 -11.96
C LEU A 209 -16.61 20.81 -10.68
N SER A 210 -15.77 21.83 -10.57
CA SER A 210 -15.69 22.71 -9.38
C SER A 210 -16.98 23.45 -9.08
N ARG A 211 -17.84 23.61 -10.08
CA ARG A 211 -19.14 24.25 -9.92
C ARG A 211 -20.12 23.39 -9.14
N ASP A 212 -19.79 22.10 -8.94
CA ASP A 212 -20.76 21.12 -8.49
C ASP A 212 -20.52 20.57 -7.08
N LEU A 213 -19.29 20.46 -6.50
CA LEU A 213 -19.06 19.56 -5.34
C LEU A 213 -17.88 19.82 -4.36
N ASN A 214 -17.87 19.05 -3.25
CA ASN A 214 -16.88 18.99 -2.15
C ASN A 214 -16.27 17.57 -1.97
N CYS A 215 -14.95 17.50 -1.68
CA CYS A 215 -14.04 16.34 -1.40
C CYS A 215 -13.19 15.84 -2.57
N SER A 216 -11.86 15.66 -2.39
CA SER A 216 -10.86 15.33 -3.43
C SER A 216 -9.82 14.25 -3.05
N LEU A 217 -9.48 13.41 -4.02
CA LEU A 217 -8.49 12.33 -4.00
C LEU A 217 -7.54 12.56 -5.17
N GLN A 218 -6.24 12.47 -4.93
CA GLN A 218 -5.21 12.70 -5.95
C GLN A 218 -3.96 11.84 -5.68
N HIS A 219 -2.98 11.86 -6.58
CA HIS A 219 -1.73 11.12 -6.39
C HIS A 219 -0.61 12.01 -5.78
N TYR A 220 -0.34 13.18 -6.36
CA TYR A 220 0.68 14.11 -5.86
C TYR A 220 0.14 14.82 -4.62
N PRO A 221 0.97 15.04 -3.58
CA PRO A 221 0.55 15.89 -2.48
C PRO A 221 0.33 17.34 -2.91
N LEU A 222 -0.47 18.09 -2.14
CA LEU A 222 -0.48 19.55 -2.30
C LEU A 222 0.88 20.13 -1.89
N TYR A 223 1.14 21.37 -2.32
CA TYR A 223 2.38 22.07 -2.04
C TYR A 223 2.72 22.09 -0.54
N ARG A 224 3.90 21.59 -0.19
CA ARG A 224 4.59 21.79 1.09
C ARG A 224 6.10 21.85 0.85
N GLU A 225 6.83 22.58 1.70
CA GLU A 225 8.28 22.79 1.52
C GLU A 225 9.12 21.53 1.76
N SER A 226 8.68 20.68 2.69
CA SER A 226 9.30 19.41 3.06
C SER A 226 8.31 18.60 3.92
N ASP A 227 8.74 17.40 4.34
CA ASP A 227 8.03 16.57 5.31
C ASP A 227 8.33 16.93 6.78
N ALA A 228 9.01 18.05 7.05
CA ALA A 228 9.45 18.41 8.40
C ALA A 228 8.29 18.60 9.39
N GLY A 229 7.14 19.06 8.90
CA GLY A 229 5.91 19.23 9.68
C GLY A 229 5.03 17.97 9.75
N CYS A 230 5.41 16.88 9.07
CA CYS A 230 4.62 15.65 9.07
C CYS A 230 4.65 14.97 10.44
N THR A 231 3.49 14.45 10.84
CA THR A 231 3.35 13.62 12.05
C THR A 231 2.92 12.20 11.67
N GLY A 232 3.20 11.22 12.54
CA GLY A 232 2.88 9.80 12.33
C GLY A 232 4.08 8.87 12.45
N GLU A 233 3.83 7.58 12.74
CA GLU A 233 4.87 6.54 12.92
C GLU A 233 5.56 6.16 11.60
N ASP A 234 4.88 6.35 10.47
CA ASP A 234 5.31 6.05 9.11
C ASP A 234 5.76 7.27 8.31
N ALA A 235 5.90 8.42 8.99
CA ALA A 235 6.51 9.62 8.43
C ALA A 235 7.98 9.38 8.06
N ALA A 236 8.46 10.14 7.09
CA ALA A 236 9.86 10.06 6.67
C ALA A 236 10.82 10.19 7.87
N PRO A 237 11.94 9.45 7.90
CA PRO A 237 12.91 9.53 8.98
C PRO A 237 13.47 10.97 9.11
N PRO A 238 14.00 11.39 10.27
CA PRO A 238 14.45 12.77 10.50
C PRO A 238 15.43 13.28 9.42
N GLU A 239 16.30 12.40 8.93
CA GLU A 239 17.27 12.69 7.88
C GLU A 239 16.65 12.97 6.50
N GLU A 240 15.50 12.38 6.19
CA GLU A 240 14.79 12.59 4.92
C GLU A 240 13.70 13.66 5.02
N ARG A 241 13.03 13.79 6.17
CA ARG A 241 11.86 14.69 6.29
C ARG A 241 12.21 16.18 6.15
N HIS A 242 13.48 16.54 6.38
CA HIS A 242 13.96 17.91 6.21
C HIS A 242 14.48 18.20 4.79
N LEU A 243 14.48 17.21 3.89
CA LEU A 243 14.83 17.42 2.50
C LEU A 243 13.77 18.30 1.83
N LEU A 244 14.23 19.29 1.07
CA LEU A 244 13.36 20.22 0.38
C LEU A 244 12.71 19.53 -0.82
N PHE A 245 11.40 19.66 -0.92
CA PHE A 245 10.66 19.20 -2.08
C PHE A 245 10.84 20.13 -3.27
N ARG A 246 11.03 19.51 -4.43
CA ARG A 246 10.99 20.14 -5.73
C ARG A 246 9.53 20.28 -6.16
N GLU A 247 9.10 21.52 -6.22
CA GLU A 247 7.80 21.87 -6.78
C GLU A 247 7.59 21.26 -8.17
N LYS A 248 6.38 20.75 -8.41
CA LYS A 248 5.94 20.10 -9.64
C LYS A 248 6.64 18.78 -9.98
N TYR A 249 7.44 18.27 -9.04
CA TYR A 249 8.03 16.94 -9.08
C TYR A 249 7.57 16.13 -7.86
N ASP A 250 7.94 16.58 -6.66
CA ASP A 250 7.64 15.87 -5.41
C ASP A 250 6.24 16.25 -4.87
N VAL A 251 5.76 17.45 -5.21
CA VAL A 251 4.47 18.03 -4.80
C VAL A 251 3.88 18.88 -5.93
N LEU A 252 2.57 19.17 -5.88
CA LEU A 252 1.94 20.14 -6.77
C LEU A 252 2.50 21.56 -6.61
N SER A 253 2.30 22.39 -7.62
CA SER A 253 2.67 23.80 -7.55
C SER A 253 1.87 24.55 -6.48
N LYS A 254 2.41 25.66 -5.94
CA LYS A 254 1.68 26.54 -5.01
C LYS A 254 0.35 26.97 -5.63
N GLU A 255 0.38 27.40 -6.89
CA GLU A 255 -0.78 27.89 -7.63
C GLU A 255 -1.80 26.79 -7.88
N ALA A 256 -1.36 25.61 -8.32
CA ALA A 256 -2.24 24.47 -8.56
C ALA A 256 -2.92 24.04 -7.24
N SER A 257 -2.16 23.98 -6.15
CA SER A 257 -2.66 23.62 -4.83
C SER A 257 -3.73 24.60 -4.35
N GLN A 258 -3.43 25.91 -4.42
CA GLN A 258 -4.37 26.95 -4.03
C GLN A 258 -5.64 26.95 -4.88
N ARG A 259 -5.54 26.73 -6.20
CA ARG A 259 -6.70 26.60 -7.07
C ARG A 259 -7.62 25.45 -6.66
N LEU A 260 -7.05 24.26 -6.41
CA LEU A 260 -7.83 23.10 -5.99
C LEU A 260 -8.57 23.36 -4.67
N LEU A 261 -7.90 23.95 -3.68
CA LEU A 261 -8.49 24.29 -2.38
C LEU A 261 -9.62 25.32 -2.51
N GLN A 262 -9.44 26.34 -3.37
CA GLN A 262 -10.44 27.38 -3.60
C GLN A 262 -11.67 26.86 -4.35
N TRP A 263 -11.45 26.02 -5.36
CA TRP A 263 -12.49 25.46 -6.22
C TRP A 263 -13.36 24.45 -5.49
N PHE A 264 -12.76 23.49 -4.79
CA PHE A 264 -13.49 22.33 -4.26
C PHE A 264 -13.70 22.35 -2.76
N LYS A 265 -13.00 23.22 -2.02
CA LYS A 265 -13.08 23.35 -0.55
C LYS A 265 -13.20 21.97 0.14
N PRO A 266 -12.29 21.02 -0.15
CA PRO A 266 -12.47 19.62 0.22
C PRO A 266 -12.49 19.44 1.74
N ARG A 267 -13.26 18.48 2.24
CA ARG A 267 -13.25 18.16 3.69
C ARG A 267 -12.01 17.37 4.10
N LEU A 268 -11.45 16.62 3.17
CA LEU A 268 -10.27 15.77 3.32
C LEU A 268 -9.61 15.61 1.94
N ILE A 269 -8.29 15.62 1.90
CA ILE A 269 -7.47 15.24 0.75
C ILE A 269 -6.72 13.95 1.10
N LEU A 270 -6.75 12.97 0.20
CA LEU A 270 -5.89 11.79 0.27
C LEU A 270 -4.95 11.79 -0.94
N SER A 271 -3.65 11.65 -0.68
CA SER A 271 -2.57 11.65 -1.67
C SER A 271 -1.63 10.45 -1.50
N GLY A 272 -0.64 10.30 -2.37
CA GLY A 272 0.36 9.22 -2.39
C GLY A 272 1.76 9.73 -2.74
N HIS A 273 2.46 9.04 -3.65
CA HIS A 273 3.69 9.46 -4.34
C HIS A 273 4.98 9.49 -3.50
N THR A 274 4.95 10.07 -2.30
CA THR A 274 6.15 10.20 -1.44
C THR A 274 6.61 8.88 -0.82
N HIS A 275 5.83 7.81 -0.97
CA HIS A 275 5.93 6.53 -0.28
C HIS A 275 5.84 6.62 1.26
N SER A 276 5.73 7.83 1.82
CA SER A 276 5.74 8.14 3.24
C SER A 276 4.39 8.64 3.73
N GLY A 277 4.03 8.26 4.95
CA GLY A 277 2.80 8.73 5.57
C GLY A 277 2.99 10.17 6.02
N CYS A 278 2.08 11.06 5.67
CA CYS A 278 2.15 12.43 6.18
C CYS A 278 0.77 13.02 6.40
N GLU A 279 0.56 13.63 7.55
CA GLU A 279 -0.64 14.39 7.88
C GLU A 279 -0.29 15.88 7.92
N VAL A 280 -0.93 16.69 7.07
CA VAL A 280 -0.72 18.14 6.98
C VAL A 280 -2.05 18.86 6.97
N LEU A 281 -2.10 20.03 7.60
CA LEU A 281 -3.26 20.91 7.55
C LEU A 281 -2.95 22.15 6.68
N HIS A 282 -3.51 22.19 5.48
CA HIS A 282 -3.35 23.32 4.56
C HIS A 282 -4.26 24.48 4.94
N ASP A 283 -3.73 25.70 4.90
CA ASP A 283 -4.43 26.94 5.24
C ASP A 283 -5.17 26.88 6.59
N ASN A 284 -4.65 26.09 7.55
CA ASN A 284 -5.30 25.79 8.84
C ASN A 284 -6.74 25.24 8.72
N LYS A 285 -7.10 24.65 7.57
CA LYS A 285 -8.48 24.31 7.24
C LYS A 285 -8.66 22.99 6.49
N TYR A 286 -7.76 22.67 5.56
CA TYR A 286 -7.92 21.55 4.64
C TYR A 286 -6.94 20.42 5.00
N PRO A 287 -7.37 19.39 5.72
CA PRO A 287 -6.49 18.29 6.10
C PRO A 287 -6.17 17.43 4.88
N GLU A 288 -4.90 17.10 4.74
CA GLU A 288 -4.36 16.17 3.78
C GLU A 288 -3.68 15.01 4.50
N VAL A 289 -3.93 13.80 4.03
CA VAL A 289 -3.19 12.60 4.44
C VAL A 289 -2.55 11.98 3.20
N SER A 290 -1.22 12.03 3.13
CA SER A 290 -0.44 11.23 2.19
C SER A 290 -0.38 9.79 2.70
N VAL A 291 -0.89 8.87 1.88
CA VAL A 291 -0.93 7.43 2.13
C VAL A 291 0.42 6.85 1.71
N PRO A 292 1.12 6.12 2.60
CA PRO A 292 2.41 5.53 2.25
C PRO A 292 2.26 4.39 1.24
N SER A 293 3.40 3.95 0.71
CA SER A 293 3.42 2.79 -0.18
C SER A 293 2.90 1.53 0.52
N PHE A 294 2.10 0.77 -0.24
CA PHE A 294 1.58 -0.55 0.15
C PHE A 294 2.61 -1.68 -0.01
N SER A 295 3.73 -1.40 -0.69
CA SER A 295 4.74 -2.37 -1.09
C SER A 295 5.97 -2.32 -0.19
N TRP A 296 6.48 -3.50 0.21
CA TRP A 296 7.79 -3.57 0.86
C TRP A 296 8.94 -3.05 -0.01
N ARG A 297 8.72 -2.83 -1.31
CA ARG A 297 9.77 -2.34 -2.20
C ARG A 297 10.22 -0.93 -1.83
N ASN A 298 9.27 -0.12 -1.35
CA ASN A 298 9.45 1.29 -1.11
C ASN A 298 9.69 1.60 0.38
N ARG A 299 9.25 0.71 1.29
CA ARG A 299 9.44 0.89 2.74
C ARG A 299 9.34 -0.42 3.54
N ASN A 300 9.98 -0.44 4.71
CA ASN A 300 9.96 -1.60 5.61
C ASN A 300 8.58 -1.84 6.26
N ASN A 301 7.85 -0.78 6.63
CA ASN A 301 6.57 -0.82 7.35
C ASN A 301 5.40 -0.26 6.50
N PRO A 302 4.97 -0.94 5.43
CA PRO A 302 3.87 -0.48 4.59
C PRO A 302 2.56 -0.42 5.37
N SER A 303 1.66 0.46 4.96
CA SER A 303 0.36 0.62 5.59
C SER A 303 -0.70 1.06 4.58
N PHE A 304 -1.97 1.03 5.00
CA PHE A 304 -3.10 1.57 4.26
C PHE A 304 -4.06 2.28 5.20
N ILE A 305 -4.95 3.11 4.65
CA ILE A 305 -5.92 3.87 5.43
C ILE A 305 -7.29 3.17 5.39
N LEU A 306 -7.93 3.09 6.55
CA LEU A 306 -9.35 2.79 6.70
C LEU A 306 -10.10 4.09 6.97
N ALA A 307 -11.05 4.40 6.11
CA ALA A 307 -11.87 5.60 6.20
C ALA A 307 -13.33 5.22 6.40
N SER A 308 -13.92 5.72 7.49
CA SER A 308 -15.37 5.75 7.66
C SER A 308 -15.84 7.13 7.26
N VAL A 309 -16.63 7.21 6.19
CA VAL A 309 -17.02 8.49 5.57
C VAL A 309 -18.53 8.61 5.49
N SER A 310 -19.07 9.75 5.90
CA SER A 310 -20.46 10.13 5.70
C SER A 310 -20.55 11.46 4.95
N PRO A 311 -21.74 11.85 4.46
CA PRO A 311 -21.92 13.14 3.80
C PRO A 311 -21.52 14.36 4.65
N ARG A 312 -21.43 14.21 6.00
CA ARG A 312 -21.14 15.32 6.94
C ARG A 312 -19.84 15.15 7.73
N SER A 313 -19.44 13.94 8.05
CA SER A 313 -18.24 13.64 8.86
C SER A 313 -17.38 12.57 8.22
N TYR A 314 -16.12 12.48 8.63
CA TYR A 314 -15.24 11.37 8.27
C TYR A 314 -14.34 11.07 9.46
N THR A 315 -13.81 9.86 9.52
CA THR A 315 -12.77 9.49 10.47
C THR A 315 -11.86 8.48 9.80
N LEU A 316 -10.56 8.60 10.06
CA LEU A 316 -9.52 7.77 9.48
C LEU A 316 -8.84 6.95 10.58
N SER A 317 -8.39 5.75 10.23
CA SER A 317 -7.44 4.99 11.03
C SER A 317 -6.44 4.33 10.09
N LYS A 318 -5.18 4.33 10.49
CA LYS A 318 -4.10 3.70 9.74
C LYS A 318 -3.96 2.23 10.13
N CYS A 319 -3.75 1.36 9.15
CA CYS A 319 -3.56 -0.07 9.34
C CYS A 319 -2.20 -0.49 8.78
N PHE A 320 -1.28 -0.86 9.67
CA PHE A 320 0.05 -1.34 9.31
C PHE A 320 0.00 -2.78 8.79
N LEU A 321 0.87 -3.08 7.84
CA LEU A 321 1.18 -4.42 7.39
C LEU A 321 2.43 -4.95 8.10
N PRO A 322 2.71 -6.26 8.04
CA PRO A 322 3.92 -6.81 8.65
C PRO A 322 5.17 -6.12 8.10
N GLU A 323 6.17 -5.90 8.95
CA GLU A 323 7.44 -5.36 8.49
C GLU A 323 8.26 -6.41 7.73
N GLU A 324 8.97 -6.00 6.68
CA GLU A 324 9.89 -6.90 5.97
C GLU A 324 11.01 -7.39 6.90
N SER A 325 11.58 -6.49 7.69
CA SER A 325 12.62 -6.77 8.68
C SER A 325 12.21 -7.84 9.68
N THR A 326 10.93 -7.86 10.09
CA THR A 326 10.37 -8.87 10.98
C THR A 326 10.34 -10.23 10.29
N VAL A 327 9.88 -10.29 9.04
CA VAL A 327 9.88 -11.55 8.27
C VAL A 327 11.29 -12.08 8.05
N ILE A 328 12.23 -11.21 7.67
CA ILE A 328 13.65 -11.56 7.51
C ILE A 328 14.21 -12.07 8.83
N SER A 329 13.94 -11.37 9.94
CA SER A 329 14.43 -11.74 11.27
C SER A 329 13.90 -13.11 11.73
N VAL A 330 12.64 -13.42 11.43
CA VAL A 330 12.06 -14.75 11.72
C VAL A 330 12.74 -15.83 10.90
N TYR A 331 12.98 -15.61 9.61
CA TYR A 331 13.71 -16.56 8.76
C TYR A 331 15.16 -16.76 9.22
N CYS A 332 15.88 -15.69 9.53
CA CYS A 332 17.25 -15.75 10.05
C CYS A 332 17.32 -16.49 11.39
N SER A 333 16.37 -16.21 12.30
CA SER A 333 16.30 -16.87 13.61
C SER A 333 16.00 -18.36 13.47
N ALA A 334 15.07 -18.73 12.59
CA ALA A 334 14.78 -20.13 12.27
C ALA A 334 16.02 -20.83 11.69
N GLY A 335 16.71 -20.21 10.73
CA GLY A 335 17.95 -20.73 10.14
C GLY A 335 19.07 -20.94 11.18
N ALA A 336 19.29 -19.96 12.05
CA ALA A 336 20.27 -20.06 13.14
C ALA A 336 19.93 -21.18 14.11
N PHE A 337 18.65 -21.31 14.49
CA PHE A 337 18.18 -22.40 15.35
C PHE A 337 18.42 -23.78 14.72
N LEU A 338 18.14 -23.92 13.41
CA LEU A 338 18.39 -25.16 12.67
C LEU A 338 19.89 -25.50 12.60
N LEU A 339 20.74 -24.50 12.39
CA LEU A 339 22.20 -24.69 12.42
C LEU A 339 22.67 -25.18 13.79
N LEU A 340 22.16 -24.60 14.88
CA LEU A 340 22.48 -25.04 16.24
C LEU A 340 22.03 -26.49 16.49
N LEU A 341 20.83 -26.86 16.06
CA LEU A 341 20.35 -28.25 16.13
C LEU A 341 21.25 -29.21 15.34
N PHE A 342 21.72 -28.80 14.15
CA PHE A 342 22.64 -29.59 13.35
C PHE A 342 24.02 -29.76 14.02
N LEU A 343 24.58 -28.67 14.55
CA LEU A 343 25.88 -28.69 15.24
C LEU A 343 25.84 -29.53 16.51
N THR A 344 24.79 -29.38 17.33
CA THR A 344 24.58 -30.19 18.54
C THR A 344 24.43 -31.68 18.20
N HIS A 345 23.69 -32.03 17.15
CA HIS A 345 23.60 -33.40 16.66
C HIS A 345 24.98 -33.95 16.23
N CYS A 346 25.77 -33.17 15.49
CA CYS A 346 27.12 -33.58 15.07
C CYS A 346 28.08 -33.79 16.25
N LEU A 347 28.04 -32.89 17.25
CA LEU A 347 28.85 -33.00 18.47
C LEU A 347 28.44 -34.22 19.32
N CYS A 348 27.13 -34.48 19.46
CA CYS A 348 26.61 -35.66 20.16
C CYS A 348 27.08 -36.96 19.47
N MET A 349 27.01 -37.02 18.14
CA MET A 349 27.50 -38.17 17.37
C MET A 349 29.02 -38.37 17.51
N LYS A 350 29.81 -37.29 17.57
CA LYS A 350 31.27 -37.37 17.84
C LYS A 350 31.54 -37.87 19.26
N GLY A 351 30.83 -37.37 20.27
CA GLY A 351 30.96 -37.79 21.67
C GLY A 351 30.61 -39.27 21.87
N LEU A 352 29.54 -39.76 21.23
CA LEU A 352 29.16 -41.18 21.20
C LEU A 352 30.23 -42.07 20.53
N CYS A 353 30.85 -41.61 19.44
CA CYS A 353 31.98 -42.32 18.82
C CYS A 353 33.21 -42.40 19.73
N SER A 354 33.55 -41.31 20.43
CA SER A 354 34.68 -41.29 21.38
C SER A 354 34.46 -42.24 22.58
N LEU A 355 33.24 -42.31 23.11
CA LEU A 355 32.87 -43.27 24.17
C LEU A 355 32.93 -44.74 23.70
N CYS A 356 32.51 -45.04 22.46
CA CYS A 356 32.63 -46.38 21.88
C CYS A 356 34.08 -46.82 21.65
N LEU A 357 35.00 -45.89 21.36
CA LEU A 357 36.44 -46.18 21.21
C LEU A 357 37.12 -46.45 22.56
N LEU A 358 36.74 -45.73 23.61
CA LEU A 358 37.22 -45.95 24.98
C LEU A 358 36.73 -47.30 25.57
N GLY A 359 35.56 -47.78 25.17
CA GLY A 359 35.04 -49.09 25.58
C GLY A 359 35.81 -50.30 25.02
N LYS A 360 36.50 -50.14 23.88
CA LYS A 360 37.31 -51.23 23.28
C LYS A 360 38.70 -51.40 23.90
N HIS A 361 39.20 -50.39 24.62
CA HIS A 361 40.53 -50.44 25.24
C HIS A 361 40.56 -51.07 26.65
N LYS A 362 39.40 -51.47 27.21
CA LYS A 362 39.30 -52.10 28.53
C LYS A 362 39.14 -53.63 28.50
N SER A 363 39.32 -54.27 27.35
CA SER A 363 39.27 -55.72 27.21
C SER A 363 40.61 -56.24 26.66
N LEU A 364 41.62 -56.27 27.52
CA LEU A 364 42.88 -57.00 27.32
C LEU A 364 43.31 -57.61 28.64
#